data_AF-A0A6I6G0T6-F1
#
_entry.id   AF-A0A6I6G0T6-F1
#
_cell.length_a   1.000
_cell.length_b   1.000
_cell.length_c   1.000
_cell.angle_alpha   90.00
_cell.angle_beta   90.00
_cell.angle_gamma   90.00
#
_symmetry.space_group_name_H-M   'P 1'
#
loop_
_entity.id
_entity.type
_entity.pdbx_description
1 polymer ?
#
loop_
_entity_poly.entity_id
_entity_poly.type
_entity_poly.pdbx_seq_one_letter_code
_entity_poly.pdbx_strand_id
1 'polypeptide(L)'
;MCAADIPGMTMTHAGKGYLHIWAFRAVGMRIRARCEGMTMSEKVDERVGRNRRAAGIILAIASIALGALVILAHLDLPEIVRLAGIGLVVVGLATVIGVDGAGHSRRWTRMLTGVAMVVAGIVVLVWQSASIRSLLWVMVTALIVHGVHTIVAAVRSETDRRVAGLFSGTAAVLLGLLCLVWPVLAIELIRYAVGAWLVFVGLRGLVDPWFHRRRSRATDRAESGLLRRWGRTILAVTVFLVVVALAIGSAVLLRGDDRPAPDGFYTSSEPLPAEAGMLLKAETLTVGVPPGADAWRILYTSTAPDDSVVAVSGTVIAPGDRTADPLPLLSVAHGTTGIVPRCAPSLSPTPFADGAGEALTQMVIQHGWAGVISDYSGLGTPGMHPYLVGEVEARNVLDASRAAQQLDGLNLSSETVVWGHSQGGHGALWTGQIAEDYAPELTVLGIAGMAPATDLYTLAEMSKGEVGGKTVSAYIAHSWNEVFPELDLAGRLNPGTAHGVEKIGELCFNEQDAIAALVRGTQIPEQVFPDSVLDGDLGEKLRENSPTGPWPAPVLIAQGLADPLVKPAMQQDWVDARCADGEPLDYRTFPGRDHNGVVAADSPLTPQLVSWTLDRWNRVAPTPTC
;
A
#
# COMPACT_ATOMS: atom_id res chain seq x y z
N MET A 1 55.86 59.72 12.88
CA MET A 1 56.20 61.06 13.40
C MET A 1 54.96 61.61 14.06
N CYS A 2 55.06 62.11 15.29
CA CYS A 2 53.97 62.83 15.95
C CYS A 2 54.37 64.29 16.09
N ALA A 3 53.59 65.20 15.53
CA ALA A 3 53.60 66.60 15.90
C ALA A 3 52.49 66.85 16.92
N ALA A 4 52.74 67.70 17.92
CA ALA A 4 51.74 68.16 18.86
C ALA A 4 51.21 69.51 18.40
N ASP A 5 49.96 69.81 18.75
CA ASP A 5 49.43 71.17 18.67
C ASP A 5 48.54 71.47 19.87
N ILE A 6 48.62 72.71 20.39
CA ILE A 6 47.95 73.17 21.61
C ILE A 6 47.25 74.49 21.31
N PRO A 7 45.95 74.59 21.61
CA PRO A 7 45.43 75.77 22.32
C PRO A 7 44.42 75.35 23.41
N GLY A 8 44.08 76.16 24.42
CA GLY A 8 44.51 77.50 24.80
C GLY A 8 43.80 77.86 26.12
N MET A 9 44.38 78.72 26.96
CA MET A 9 43.98 78.88 28.37
C MET A 9 43.26 80.21 28.62
N THR A 10 42.11 80.17 29.31
CA THR A 10 41.52 81.35 29.99
C THR A 10 40.94 80.95 31.34
N MET A 11 41.40 81.60 32.41
CA MET A 11 40.94 81.38 33.79
C MET A 11 39.93 82.45 34.25
N THR A 12 39.07 82.09 35.20
CA THR A 12 38.50 83.04 36.17
C THR A 12 38.52 82.47 37.60
N HIS A 13 38.99 83.33 38.52
CA HIS A 13 39.01 83.22 39.99
C HIS A 13 37.58 83.24 40.61
N ALA A 14 37.29 82.99 41.90
CA ALA A 14 38.04 82.57 43.10
C ALA A 14 37.04 82.09 44.21
N GLY A 15 37.50 81.45 45.29
CA GLY A 15 36.68 81.22 46.50
C GLY A 15 37.40 80.43 47.61
N LYS A 16 37.41 80.93 48.85
CA LYS A 16 38.11 80.36 50.02
C LYS A 16 37.22 79.38 50.82
N GLY A 17 37.78 78.40 51.55
CA GLY A 17 37.12 77.83 52.75
C GLY A 17 37.40 76.38 53.17
N TYR A 18 38.40 76.19 54.05
CA TYR A 18 38.53 75.17 55.13
C TYR A 18 38.00 73.72 55.05
N LEU A 19 38.97 72.79 55.06
CA LEU A 19 39.13 71.56 55.90
C LEU A 19 37.91 70.72 56.35
N HIS A 20 37.88 69.45 55.93
CA HIS A 20 38.01 68.20 56.74
C HIS A 20 37.86 66.99 55.76
N ILE A 21 38.88 66.17 55.47
CA ILE A 21 39.42 65.08 56.31
C ILE A 21 38.33 64.05 56.65
N TRP A 22 38.30 62.80 56.13
CA TRP A 22 39.08 61.99 55.15
C TRP A 22 38.08 60.93 54.59
N ALA A 23 38.17 60.24 53.44
CA ALA A 23 39.00 60.28 52.22
C ALA A 23 38.30 59.39 51.13
N PHE A 24 38.82 59.28 49.88
CA PHE A 24 38.20 58.52 48.77
C PHE A 24 39.21 57.62 48.02
N ARG A 25 38.82 56.37 47.70
CA ARG A 25 39.61 55.47 46.83
C ARG A 25 39.58 55.95 45.38
N ALA A 26 40.76 56.05 44.75
CA ALA A 26 40.90 56.52 43.38
C ALA A 26 40.20 55.60 42.36
N VAL A 27 39.33 56.18 41.54
CA VAL A 27 38.81 55.55 40.33
C VAL A 27 39.90 55.61 39.25
N GLY A 28 40.56 54.48 39.00
CA GLY A 28 41.54 54.34 37.93
C GLY A 28 40.88 54.36 36.55
N MET A 29 40.55 55.56 36.05
CA MET A 29 39.98 55.77 34.72
C MET A 29 41.03 55.45 33.63
N ARG A 30 41.11 54.19 33.21
CA ARG A 30 41.92 53.78 32.05
C ARG A 30 41.30 54.33 30.76
N ILE A 31 41.71 55.54 30.38
CA ILE A 31 41.52 56.09 29.05
C ILE A 31 42.26 55.16 28.06
N ARG A 32 41.51 54.35 27.31
CA ARG A 32 42.08 53.52 26.24
C ARG A 32 42.03 54.32 24.95
N ALA A 33 43.10 55.07 24.66
CA ALA A 33 43.26 55.76 23.40
C ALA A 33 43.11 54.78 22.24
N ARG A 34 42.21 55.09 21.30
CA ARG A 34 41.92 54.25 20.13
C ARG A 34 42.94 54.58 19.04
N CYS A 35 44.12 53.97 19.10
CA CYS A 35 45.05 53.99 17.96
C CYS A 35 44.46 53.15 16.83
N GLU A 36 44.28 53.75 15.67
CA GLU A 36 43.89 53.02 14.46
C GLU A 36 45.08 52.24 13.90
N GLY A 37 44.87 50.96 13.60
CA GLY A 37 45.93 50.09 13.08
C GLY A 37 45.82 48.64 13.52
N MET A 38 44.71 47.94 13.21
CA MET A 38 44.69 46.48 13.28
C MET A 38 45.82 45.90 12.42
N THR A 39 46.58 44.96 12.97
CA THR A 39 47.62 44.26 12.22
C THR A 39 47.04 43.48 11.05
N MET A 40 47.85 43.18 10.04
CA MET A 40 47.39 42.40 8.88
C MET A 40 46.92 41.00 9.29
N SER A 41 47.52 40.40 10.33
CA SER A 41 47.10 39.11 10.90
C SER A 41 45.71 39.17 11.52
N GLU A 42 45.43 40.19 12.36
CA GLU A 42 44.11 40.37 12.98
C GLU A 42 43.02 40.64 11.94
N LYS A 43 43.33 41.40 10.88
CA LYS A 43 42.40 41.60 9.75
C LYS A 43 42.11 40.29 9.00
N VAL A 44 43.10 39.40 8.87
CA VAL A 44 42.92 38.08 8.25
C VAL A 44 42.06 37.19 9.15
N ASP A 45 42.38 37.05 10.43
CA ASP A 45 41.60 36.22 11.38
C ASP A 45 40.15 36.71 11.53
N GLU A 46 39.91 38.01 11.59
CA GLU A 46 38.55 38.56 11.66
C GLU A 46 37.76 38.35 10.35
N ARG A 47 38.44 38.39 9.19
CA ARG A 47 37.84 38.09 7.88
C ARG A 47 37.54 36.59 7.74
N VAL A 48 38.45 35.71 8.16
CA VAL A 48 38.26 34.25 8.19
C VAL A 48 37.13 33.86 9.16
N GLY A 49 37.08 34.46 10.35
CA GLY A 49 36.01 34.25 11.32
C GLY A 49 34.64 34.72 10.84
N ARG A 50 34.59 35.87 10.14
CA ARG A 50 33.36 36.39 9.49
C ARG A 50 32.90 35.50 8.33
N ASN A 51 33.80 35.08 7.45
CA ASN A 51 33.47 34.19 6.34
C ASN A 51 32.97 32.82 6.83
N ARG A 52 33.57 32.27 7.89
CA ARG A 52 33.09 31.03 8.54
C ARG A 52 31.69 31.18 9.14
N ARG A 53 31.36 32.32 9.75
CA ARG A 53 30.00 32.59 10.25
C ARG A 53 28.98 32.73 9.12
N ALA A 54 29.32 33.41 8.04
CA ALA A 54 28.46 33.53 6.87
C ALA A 54 28.18 32.15 6.24
N ALA A 55 29.22 31.34 6.03
CA ALA A 55 29.09 29.97 5.55
C ALA A 55 28.23 29.09 6.47
N GLY A 56 28.40 29.22 7.80
CA GLY A 56 27.57 28.52 8.78
C GLY A 56 26.09 28.88 8.72
N ILE A 57 25.77 30.17 8.60
CA ILE A 57 24.38 30.63 8.46
C ILE A 57 23.76 30.10 7.15
N ILE A 58 24.51 30.13 6.05
CA ILE A 58 24.06 29.60 4.75
C ILE A 58 23.79 28.08 4.86
N LEU A 59 24.71 27.30 5.44
CA LEU A 59 24.54 25.85 5.62
C LEU A 59 23.39 25.52 6.59
N ALA A 60 23.18 26.34 7.63
CA ALA A 60 22.06 26.19 8.55
C ALA A 60 20.70 26.47 7.90
N ILE A 61 20.60 27.55 7.09
CA ILE A 61 19.40 27.86 6.30
C ILE A 61 19.15 26.77 5.25
N ALA A 62 20.20 26.31 4.56
CA ALA A 62 20.09 25.21 3.59
C ALA A 62 19.60 23.91 4.25
N SER A 63 20.07 23.60 5.47
CA SER A 63 19.60 22.44 6.24
C SER A 63 18.13 22.55 6.63
N ILE A 64 17.66 23.74 7.04
CA ILE A 64 16.23 23.98 7.34
C ILE A 64 15.38 23.85 6.07
N ALA A 65 15.79 24.49 4.97
CA ALA A 65 15.06 24.46 3.70
C ALA A 65 14.98 23.05 3.13
N LEU A 66 16.09 22.30 3.15
CA LEU A 66 16.12 20.91 2.71
C LEU A 66 15.28 20.00 3.62
N GLY A 67 15.37 20.17 4.94
CA GLY A 67 14.56 19.40 5.89
C GLY A 67 13.06 19.68 5.76
N ALA A 68 12.68 20.94 5.51
CA ALA A 68 11.30 21.32 5.22
C ALA A 68 10.81 20.74 3.88
N LEU A 69 11.64 20.77 2.83
CA LEU A 69 11.32 20.14 1.54
C LEU A 69 11.07 18.64 1.69
N VAL A 70 11.95 17.92 2.42
CA VAL A 70 11.83 16.48 2.69
C VAL A 70 10.56 16.13 3.49
N ILE A 71 10.03 17.04 4.31
CA ILE A 71 8.80 16.82 5.09
C ILE A 71 7.54 17.17 4.30
N LEU A 72 7.56 18.28 3.53
CA LEU A 72 6.35 18.91 3.00
C LEU A 72 6.07 18.60 1.52
N ALA A 73 7.07 18.16 0.75
CA ALA A 73 6.86 17.76 -0.64
C ALA A 73 6.33 16.32 -0.73
N HIS A 74 5.51 16.08 -1.75
CA HIS A 74 5.24 14.73 -2.22
C HIS A 74 6.46 14.30 -3.04
N LEU A 75 7.12 13.22 -2.63
CA LEU A 75 8.43 12.80 -3.11
C LEU A 75 8.42 11.29 -3.30
N ASP A 76 8.86 10.82 -4.46
CA ASP A 76 9.02 9.39 -4.70
C ASP A 76 10.27 8.84 -4.00
N LEU A 77 10.32 7.52 -3.82
CA LEU A 77 11.42 6.82 -3.15
C LEU A 77 12.83 7.21 -3.67
N PRO A 78 13.09 7.35 -4.98
CA PRO A 78 14.39 7.81 -5.48
C PRO A 78 14.70 9.27 -5.09
N GLU A 79 13.69 10.11 -4.92
CA GLU A 79 13.84 11.53 -4.56
C GLU A 79 14.16 11.69 -3.08
N ILE A 80 13.49 10.90 -2.23
CA ILE A 80 13.80 10.80 -0.80
C ILE A 80 15.28 10.44 -0.60
N VAL A 81 15.76 9.42 -1.32
CA VAL A 81 17.16 8.97 -1.28
C VAL A 81 18.11 10.06 -1.78
N ARG A 82 17.78 10.77 -2.87
CA ARG A 82 18.55 11.92 -3.37
C ARG A 82 18.65 13.04 -2.32
N LEU A 83 17.54 13.49 -1.75
CA LEU A 83 17.51 14.58 -0.79
C LEU A 83 18.21 14.21 0.54
N ALA A 84 18.09 12.96 0.99
CA ALA A 84 18.83 12.44 2.14
C ALA A 84 20.36 12.45 1.88
N GLY A 85 20.79 12.03 0.68
CA GLY A 85 22.19 12.10 0.25
C GLY A 85 22.74 13.53 0.24
N ILE A 86 21.99 14.49 -0.32
CA ILE A 86 22.34 15.93 -0.27
C ILE A 86 22.42 16.42 1.19
N GLY A 87 21.48 16.01 2.05
CA GLY A 87 21.46 16.38 3.46
C GLY A 87 22.70 15.91 4.23
N LEU A 88 23.13 14.66 3.99
CA LEU A 88 24.38 14.13 4.55
C LEU A 88 25.61 14.94 4.12
N VAL A 89 25.68 15.39 2.87
CA VAL A 89 26.76 16.26 2.39
C VAL A 89 26.70 17.64 3.05
N VAL A 90 25.53 18.29 3.12
CA VAL A 90 25.36 19.62 3.72
C VAL A 90 25.73 19.62 5.21
N VAL A 91 25.24 18.65 5.98
CA VAL A 91 25.57 18.53 7.42
C VAL A 91 27.04 18.12 7.61
N GLY A 92 27.56 17.19 6.80
CA GLY A 92 28.96 16.78 6.85
C GLY A 92 29.91 17.97 6.63
N LEU A 93 29.63 18.83 5.65
CA LEU A 93 30.38 20.08 5.43
C LEU A 93 30.27 21.05 6.63
N ALA A 94 29.08 21.21 7.21
CA ALA A 94 28.89 22.05 8.41
C ALA A 94 29.71 21.55 9.62
N THR A 95 29.79 20.23 9.82
CA THR A 95 30.60 19.57 10.85
C THR A 95 32.11 19.69 10.59
N VAL A 96 32.58 19.56 9.34
CA VAL A 96 34.00 19.78 8.97
C VAL A 96 34.42 21.23 9.24
N ILE A 97 33.57 22.21 8.89
CA ILE A 97 33.84 23.64 9.13
C ILE A 97 33.67 24.00 10.63
N GLY A 98 32.95 23.17 11.38
CA GLY A 98 32.76 23.27 12.83
C GLY A 98 31.70 24.28 13.24
N VAL A 99 30.62 24.39 12.45
CA VAL A 99 29.51 25.35 12.68
C VAL A 99 28.18 24.65 13.03
N ASP A 100 28.25 23.35 13.31
CA ASP A 100 27.17 22.45 13.74
C ASP A 100 26.75 22.58 15.22
N GLY A 101 27.37 23.49 15.98
CA GLY A 101 27.12 23.65 17.42
C GLY A 101 27.77 22.56 18.30
N ALA A 102 28.61 21.67 17.74
CA ALA A 102 29.30 20.61 18.49
C ALA A 102 30.49 21.14 19.31
N GLY A 103 30.23 22.05 20.26
CA GLY A 103 31.22 22.91 20.92
C GLY A 103 32.28 22.26 21.82
N HIS A 104 32.38 20.93 21.90
CA HIS A 104 33.27 20.23 22.86
C HIS A 104 34.08 19.05 22.27
N SER A 105 33.94 18.72 20.99
CA SER A 105 34.64 17.56 20.39
C SER A 105 36.01 17.93 19.80
N ARG A 106 36.98 17.00 19.94
CA ARG A 106 38.35 17.16 19.42
C ARG A 106 38.32 17.45 17.92
N ARG A 107 39.21 18.32 17.43
CA ARG A 107 39.20 18.77 16.02
C ARG A 107 39.27 17.61 15.02
N TRP A 108 40.11 16.60 15.30
CA TRP A 108 40.24 15.41 14.47
C TRP A 108 38.96 14.57 14.39
N THR A 109 38.25 14.36 15.51
CA THR A 109 37.03 13.54 15.50
C THR A 109 35.92 14.20 14.71
N ARG A 110 35.75 15.53 14.79
CA ARG A 110 34.80 16.27 13.92
C ARG A 110 35.16 16.16 12.45
N MET A 111 36.43 16.33 12.11
CA MET A 111 36.88 16.24 10.73
C MET A 111 36.64 14.84 10.15
N LEU A 112 36.92 13.77 10.92
CA LEU A 112 36.66 12.40 10.51
C LEU A 112 35.16 12.09 10.37
N THR A 113 34.32 12.50 11.32
CA THR A 113 32.85 12.33 11.23
C THR A 113 32.27 13.10 10.04
N GLY A 114 32.63 14.38 9.87
CA GLY A 114 32.10 15.20 8.78
C GLY A 114 32.54 14.72 7.40
N VAL A 115 33.79 14.27 7.24
CA VAL A 115 34.25 13.63 5.99
C VAL A 115 33.51 12.31 5.73
N ALA A 116 33.31 11.47 6.75
CA ALA A 116 32.55 10.23 6.60
C ALA A 116 31.10 10.48 6.14
N MET A 117 30.45 11.52 6.67
CA MET A 117 29.10 11.93 6.25
C MET A 117 29.06 12.44 4.81
N VAL A 118 30.05 13.24 4.37
CA VAL A 118 30.16 13.69 2.97
C VAL A 118 30.37 12.49 2.03
N VAL A 119 31.26 11.56 2.37
CA VAL A 119 31.50 10.35 1.57
C VAL A 119 30.24 9.49 1.50
N ALA A 120 29.55 9.27 2.62
CA ALA A 120 28.30 8.52 2.64
C ALA A 120 27.21 9.18 1.76
N GLY A 121 27.05 10.51 1.86
CA GLY A 121 26.11 11.25 1.02
C GLY A 121 26.44 11.17 -0.48
N ILE A 122 27.72 11.22 -0.86
CA ILE A 122 28.17 11.03 -2.25
C ILE A 122 27.88 9.60 -2.74
N VAL A 123 28.16 8.57 -1.93
CA VAL A 123 27.85 7.17 -2.29
C VAL A 123 26.36 6.98 -2.51
N VAL A 124 25.50 7.54 -1.64
CA VAL A 124 24.04 7.51 -1.79
C VAL A 124 23.59 8.17 -3.09
N LEU A 125 24.21 9.30 -3.47
CA LEU A 125 23.88 10.03 -4.70
C LEU A 125 24.36 9.35 -5.99
N VAL A 126 25.49 8.65 -5.96
CA VAL A 126 26.07 7.95 -7.12
C VAL A 126 25.45 6.57 -7.31
N TRP A 127 25.11 5.86 -6.24
CA TRP A 127 24.55 4.51 -6.27
C TRP A 127 23.11 4.47 -5.75
N GLN A 128 22.21 5.26 -6.34
CA GLN A 128 20.82 5.38 -5.88
C GLN A 128 20.09 4.02 -5.90
N SER A 129 20.22 3.21 -6.96
CA SER A 129 19.54 1.90 -7.08
C SER A 129 20.06 0.82 -6.12
N ALA A 130 21.34 0.86 -5.74
CA ALA A 130 21.86 0.03 -4.65
C ALA A 130 21.44 0.58 -3.28
N SER A 131 21.42 1.90 -3.13
CA SER A 131 21.04 2.59 -1.89
C SER A 131 19.57 2.33 -1.55
N ILE A 132 18.64 2.41 -2.51
CA ILE A 132 17.22 2.05 -2.31
C ILE A 132 17.09 0.63 -1.76
N ARG A 133 17.72 -0.35 -2.43
CA ARG A 133 17.71 -1.77 -2.02
C ARG A 133 18.39 -2.02 -0.67
N SER A 134 19.39 -1.24 -0.30
CA SER A 134 20.17 -1.42 0.94
C SER A 134 19.73 -0.53 2.11
N LEU A 135 18.96 0.54 1.89
CA LEU A 135 18.61 1.52 2.93
C LEU A 135 17.91 0.84 4.12
N LEU A 136 16.92 0.01 3.81
CA LEU A 136 16.17 -0.73 4.82
C LEU A 136 17.08 -1.69 5.59
N TRP A 137 17.88 -2.50 4.89
CA TRP A 137 18.80 -3.47 5.52
C TRP A 137 19.86 -2.80 6.39
N VAL A 138 20.42 -1.67 5.96
CA VAL A 138 21.36 -0.87 6.76
C VAL A 138 20.67 -0.31 8.01
N MET A 139 19.44 0.21 7.89
CA MET A 139 18.66 0.71 9.03
C MET A 139 18.33 -0.41 10.03
N VAL A 140 17.80 -1.53 9.55
CA VAL A 140 17.44 -2.71 10.35
C VAL A 140 18.67 -3.26 11.07
N THR A 141 19.79 -3.39 10.37
CA THR A 141 21.07 -3.81 10.96
C THR A 141 21.54 -2.83 12.02
N ALA A 142 21.48 -1.52 11.76
CA ALA A 142 21.87 -0.50 12.72
C ALA A 142 20.99 -0.50 13.98
N LEU A 143 19.67 -0.66 13.84
CA LEU A 143 18.72 -0.76 14.95
C LEU A 143 18.95 -2.02 15.79
N ILE A 144 19.12 -3.18 15.16
CA ILE A 144 19.40 -4.44 15.84
C ILE A 144 20.75 -4.39 16.57
N VAL A 145 21.82 -3.95 15.89
CA VAL A 145 23.16 -3.82 16.49
C VAL A 145 23.16 -2.80 17.63
N HIS A 146 22.47 -1.66 17.48
CA HIS A 146 22.31 -0.68 18.56
C HIS A 146 21.55 -1.27 19.75
N GLY A 147 20.47 -2.01 19.50
CA GLY A 147 19.67 -2.68 20.53
C GLY A 147 20.49 -3.70 21.31
N VAL A 148 21.16 -4.62 20.61
CA VAL A 148 22.04 -5.65 21.21
C VAL A 148 23.18 -5.00 22.00
N HIS A 149 23.88 -4.00 21.43
CA HIS A 149 24.92 -3.27 22.15
C HIS A 149 24.39 -2.60 23.43
N THR A 150 23.19 -2.02 23.38
CA THR A 150 22.55 -1.38 24.53
C THR A 150 22.18 -2.40 25.62
N ILE A 151 21.65 -3.58 25.25
CA ILE A 151 21.40 -4.69 26.18
C ILE A 151 22.70 -5.14 26.85
N VAL A 152 23.75 -5.40 26.07
CA VAL A 152 25.06 -5.86 26.60
C VAL A 152 25.69 -4.81 27.52
N ALA A 153 25.62 -3.53 27.17
CA ALA A 153 26.10 -2.44 28.02
C ALA A 153 25.28 -2.30 29.32
N ALA A 154 23.98 -2.59 29.27
CA ALA A 154 23.08 -2.52 30.43
C ALA A 154 23.42 -3.55 31.52
N VAL A 155 23.89 -4.75 31.14
CA VAL A 155 24.26 -5.83 32.07
C VAL A 155 25.30 -5.40 33.11
N ARG A 156 26.21 -4.49 32.75
CA ARG A 156 27.30 -3.98 33.61
C ARG A 156 26.95 -2.70 34.37
N SER A 157 25.66 -2.31 34.43
CA SER A 157 25.23 -1.03 35.01
C SER A 157 24.35 -1.16 36.25
N GLU A 158 24.21 -0.07 37.01
CA GLU A 158 23.29 0.05 38.16
C GLU A 158 21.85 -0.30 37.78
N THR A 159 21.05 -0.75 38.76
CA THR A 159 19.72 -1.35 38.55
C THR A 159 18.77 -0.53 37.68
N ASP A 160 18.73 0.80 37.87
CA ASP A 160 17.89 1.71 37.08
C ASP A 160 18.32 1.79 35.61
N ARG A 161 19.64 1.95 35.38
CA ARG A 161 20.25 1.93 34.04
C ARG A 161 20.16 0.56 33.38
N ARG A 162 20.23 -0.52 34.14
CA ARG A 162 20.11 -1.90 33.65
C ARG A 162 18.70 -2.18 33.12
N VAL A 163 17.67 -1.80 33.88
CA VAL A 163 16.26 -1.95 33.45
C VAL A 163 15.97 -1.05 32.25
N ALA A 164 16.37 0.23 32.29
CA ALA A 164 16.17 1.14 31.16
C ALA A 164 16.89 0.68 29.88
N GLY A 165 18.12 0.17 30.00
CA GLY A 165 18.90 -0.34 28.88
C GLY A 165 18.36 -1.65 28.29
N LEU A 166 17.81 -2.54 29.13
CA LEU A 166 17.13 -3.74 28.65
C LEU A 166 15.90 -3.38 27.82
N PHE A 167 14.98 -2.57 28.35
CA PHE A 167 13.75 -2.19 27.63
C PHE A 167 14.03 -1.40 26.35
N SER A 168 14.90 -0.37 26.40
CA SER A 168 15.24 0.41 25.21
C SER A 168 16.00 -0.40 24.16
N GLY A 169 16.88 -1.31 24.58
CA GLY A 169 17.60 -2.19 23.68
C GLY A 169 16.69 -3.22 23.00
N THR A 170 15.79 -3.86 23.74
CA THR A 170 14.78 -4.77 23.17
C THR A 170 13.80 -4.02 22.25
N ALA A 171 13.38 -2.81 22.63
CA ALA A 171 12.53 -1.97 21.77
C ALA A 171 13.22 -1.63 20.43
N ALA A 172 14.53 -1.35 20.44
CA ALA A 172 15.28 -1.11 19.21
C ALA A 172 15.39 -2.36 18.31
N VAL A 173 15.57 -3.56 18.89
CA VAL A 173 15.54 -4.82 18.13
C VAL A 173 14.15 -5.07 17.53
N LEU A 174 13.08 -4.96 18.34
CA LEU A 174 11.71 -5.13 17.87
C LEU A 174 11.31 -4.13 16.79
N LEU A 175 11.73 -2.86 16.93
CA LEU A 175 11.53 -1.84 15.90
C LEU A 175 12.28 -2.17 14.61
N GLY A 176 13.50 -2.69 14.69
CA GLY A 176 14.25 -3.18 13.53
C GLY A 176 13.53 -4.31 12.80
N LEU A 177 12.95 -5.27 13.53
CA LEU A 177 12.12 -6.33 12.93
C LEU A 177 10.82 -5.78 12.34
N LEU A 178 10.17 -4.82 13.01
CA LEU A 178 8.95 -4.17 12.52
C LEU A 178 9.18 -3.43 11.19
N CYS A 179 10.35 -2.82 11.00
CA CYS A 179 10.72 -2.20 9.72
C CYS A 179 10.80 -3.21 8.55
N LEU A 180 11.10 -4.49 8.79
CA LEU A 180 11.07 -5.51 7.73
C LEU A 180 9.64 -5.89 7.32
N VAL A 181 8.69 -5.83 8.26
CA VAL A 181 7.26 -6.08 8.02
C VAL A 181 6.62 -4.90 7.27
N TRP A 182 7.10 -3.69 7.53
CA TRP A 182 6.57 -2.44 7.00
C TRP A 182 7.63 -1.65 6.21
N PRO A 183 8.15 -2.18 5.08
CA PRO A 183 9.30 -1.62 4.38
C PRO A 183 9.04 -0.19 3.87
N VAL A 184 7.90 0.08 3.22
CA VAL A 184 7.57 1.39 2.67
C VAL A 184 7.29 2.39 3.78
N LEU A 185 6.48 2.01 4.77
CA LEU A 185 6.20 2.87 5.92
C LEU A 185 7.47 3.15 6.75
N ALA A 186 8.39 2.20 6.87
CA ALA A 186 9.68 2.43 7.52
C ALA A 186 10.51 3.48 6.76
N ILE A 187 10.55 3.42 5.42
CA ILE A 187 11.27 4.42 4.61
C ILE A 187 10.60 5.80 4.70
N GLU A 188 9.28 5.87 4.71
CA GLU A 188 8.53 7.11 4.96
C GLU A 188 8.82 7.70 6.36
N LEU A 189 8.81 6.88 7.41
CA LEU A 189 9.20 7.32 8.75
C LEU A 189 10.66 7.82 8.79
N ILE A 190 11.56 7.20 8.01
CA ILE A 190 12.94 7.67 7.83
C ILE A 190 12.97 9.03 7.11
N ARG A 191 12.15 9.25 6.08
CA ARG A 191 12.00 10.55 5.40
C ARG A 191 11.69 11.66 6.41
N TYR A 192 10.65 11.49 7.22
CA TYR A 192 10.27 12.46 8.24
C TYR A 192 11.34 12.61 9.34
N ALA A 193 11.99 11.51 9.77
CA ALA A 193 13.05 11.57 10.77
C ALA A 193 14.30 12.32 10.26
N VAL A 194 14.72 12.08 9.02
CA VAL A 194 15.83 12.79 8.36
C VAL A 194 15.48 14.26 8.16
N GLY A 195 14.28 14.57 7.66
CA GLY A 195 13.81 15.94 7.51
C GLY A 195 13.78 16.71 8.83
N ALA A 196 13.23 16.11 9.89
CA ALA A 196 13.19 16.70 11.23
C ALA A 196 14.59 16.89 11.83
N TRP A 197 15.51 15.94 11.59
CA TRP A 197 16.91 16.03 12.00
C TRP A 197 17.64 17.17 11.26
N LEU A 198 17.43 17.34 9.95
CA LEU A 198 17.99 18.44 9.16
C LEU A 198 17.49 19.81 9.66
N VAL A 199 16.18 19.95 9.94
CA VAL A 199 15.61 21.15 10.54
C VAL A 199 16.22 21.41 11.93
N PHE A 200 16.34 20.38 12.78
CA PHE A 200 16.94 20.51 14.11
C PHE A 200 18.40 20.95 14.06
N VAL A 201 19.22 20.35 13.19
CA VAL A 201 20.63 20.72 12.98
C VAL A 201 20.75 22.16 12.50
N GLY A 202 19.92 22.57 11.52
CA GLY A 202 19.92 23.94 11.01
C GLY A 202 19.47 24.97 12.05
N LEU A 203 18.37 24.72 12.78
CA LEU A 203 17.93 25.57 13.88
C LEU A 203 19.01 25.72 14.95
N ARG A 204 19.66 24.61 15.32
CA ARG A 204 20.78 24.62 16.27
C ARG A 204 21.96 25.48 15.76
N GLY A 205 22.31 25.36 14.48
CA GLY A 205 23.35 26.18 13.84
C GLY A 205 23.07 27.68 13.89
N LEU A 206 21.79 28.09 13.87
CA LEU A 206 21.38 29.50 14.04
C LEU A 206 21.35 29.94 15.52
N VAL A 207 20.92 29.05 16.42
CA VAL A 207 20.63 29.35 17.83
C VAL A 207 21.87 29.29 18.74
N ASP A 208 22.71 28.27 18.63
CA ASP A 208 23.88 28.09 19.51
C ASP A 208 24.85 29.31 19.49
N PRO A 209 25.15 29.95 18.35
CA PRO A 209 25.98 31.17 18.31
C PRO A 209 25.39 32.37 19.08
N TRP A 210 24.07 32.45 19.22
CA TRP A 210 23.38 33.50 19.98
C TRP A 210 23.39 33.20 21.49
N PHE A 211 23.08 31.96 21.88
CA PHE A 211 22.93 31.60 23.31
C PHE A 211 24.27 31.37 24.03
N HIS A 212 25.34 31.00 23.32
CA HIS A 212 26.68 30.92 23.92
C HIS A 212 27.22 32.26 24.46
N ARG A 213 26.63 33.41 24.09
CA ARG A 213 26.93 34.72 24.70
C ARG A 213 26.26 34.99 26.06
N ARG A 214 25.28 34.17 26.49
CA ARG A 214 24.54 34.38 27.76
C ARG A 214 24.79 33.35 28.86
N ARG A 215 25.50 32.25 28.59
CA ARG A 215 25.75 31.17 29.57
C ARG A 215 27.19 31.17 30.10
N SER A 216 27.49 32.07 31.04
CA SER A 216 28.71 32.01 31.88
C SER A 216 28.44 32.15 33.38
N ARG A 217 27.18 32.23 33.82
CA ARG A 217 26.76 32.15 35.22
C ARG A 217 25.42 31.42 35.35
N ALA A 218 25.47 30.19 35.87
CA ALA A 218 24.41 29.44 36.57
C ALA A 218 24.60 27.93 36.35
N THR A 219 25.59 27.35 37.02
CA THR A 219 25.68 25.89 37.23
C THR A 219 26.20 25.65 38.63
N ASP A 220 25.28 25.63 39.60
CA ASP A 220 25.38 24.73 40.74
C ASP A 220 24.02 24.52 41.40
N ARG A 221 23.82 23.31 41.93
CA ARG A 221 22.63 22.83 42.67
C ARG A 221 21.28 22.87 41.93
N ALA A 222 20.96 21.74 41.30
CA ALA A 222 19.60 21.24 41.24
C ALA A 222 19.64 19.78 41.72
N GLU A 223 19.02 19.51 42.87
CA GLU A 223 19.00 18.17 43.48
C GLU A 223 18.33 17.15 42.54
N SER A 224 18.91 15.96 42.44
CA SER A 224 18.41 14.89 41.57
C SER A 224 17.21 14.17 42.19
N GLY A 225 16.04 14.81 42.13
CA GLY A 225 14.79 14.20 42.58
C GLY A 225 14.50 12.86 41.89
N LEU A 226 13.85 11.94 42.61
CA LEU A 226 13.60 10.55 42.19
C LEU A 226 12.98 10.46 40.78
N LEU A 227 12.08 11.39 40.44
CA LEU A 227 11.42 11.53 39.14
C LEU A 227 12.42 11.68 37.97
N ARG A 228 13.55 12.37 38.17
CA ARG A 228 14.58 12.56 37.14
C ARG A 228 15.49 11.33 36.99
N ARG A 229 15.63 10.53 38.05
CA ARG A 229 16.33 9.23 38.04
C ARG A 229 15.52 8.20 37.28
N TRP A 230 14.25 8.02 37.66
CA TRP A 230 13.34 7.04 37.04
C TRP A 230 12.76 7.48 35.70
N GLY A 231 12.76 8.77 35.36
CA GLY A 231 12.20 9.28 34.09
C GLY A 231 12.80 8.62 32.84
N ARG A 232 14.08 8.20 32.89
CA ARG A 232 14.71 7.41 31.80
C ARG A 232 14.12 6.00 31.69
N THR A 233 13.86 5.36 32.83
CA THR A 233 13.28 4.02 32.89
C THR A 233 11.82 4.04 32.47
N ILE A 234 11.05 5.04 32.93
CA ILE A 234 9.67 5.28 32.51
C ILE A 234 9.62 5.45 30.99
N LEU A 235 10.43 6.36 30.42
CA LEU A 235 10.48 6.55 28.96
C LEU A 235 10.86 5.27 28.21
N ALA A 236 11.86 4.51 28.67
CA ALA A 236 12.27 3.26 28.02
C ALA A 236 11.16 2.19 28.07
N VAL A 237 10.44 2.07 29.19
CA VAL A 237 9.28 1.18 29.32
C VAL A 237 8.12 1.65 28.43
N THR A 238 7.80 2.94 28.39
CA THR A 238 6.76 3.48 27.52
C THR A 238 7.08 3.22 26.04
N VAL A 239 8.30 3.49 25.59
CA VAL A 239 8.73 3.20 24.21
C VAL A 239 8.64 1.70 23.90
N PHE A 240 9.08 0.84 24.82
CA PHE A 240 8.94 -0.61 24.67
C PHE A 240 7.48 -1.05 24.55
N LEU A 241 6.58 -0.56 25.42
CA LEU A 241 5.15 -0.89 25.38
C LEU A 241 4.49 -0.41 24.09
N VAL A 242 4.87 0.77 23.57
CA VAL A 242 4.39 1.27 22.27
C VAL A 242 4.87 0.38 21.13
N VAL A 243 6.16 0.00 21.10
CA VAL A 243 6.68 -0.90 20.06
C VAL A 243 6.05 -2.29 20.12
N VAL A 244 5.80 -2.83 21.32
CA VAL A 244 5.07 -4.10 21.49
C VAL A 244 3.62 -3.99 21.02
N ALA A 245 2.91 -2.90 21.35
CA ALA A 245 1.56 -2.66 20.89
C ALA A 245 1.49 -2.52 19.35
N LEU A 246 2.45 -1.83 18.73
CA LEU A 246 2.58 -1.74 17.28
C LEU A 246 2.87 -3.10 16.63
N ALA A 247 3.75 -3.92 17.23
CA ALA A 247 4.05 -5.26 16.74
C ALA A 247 2.84 -6.20 16.83
N ILE A 248 2.10 -6.17 17.94
CA ILE A 248 0.85 -6.95 18.11
C ILE A 248 -0.22 -6.45 17.14
N GLY A 249 -0.45 -5.14 17.03
CA GLY A 249 -1.41 -4.57 16.10
C GLY A 249 -1.08 -4.90 14.63
N SER A 250 0.20 -4.88 14.27
CA SER A 250 0.67 -5.30 12.95
C SER A 250 0.44 -6.79 12.70
N ALA A 251 0.73 -7.64 13.69
CA ALA A 251 0.52 -9.07 13.59
C ALA A 251 -0.97 -9.41 13.44
N VAL A 252 -1.87 -8.72 14.16
CA VAL A 252 -3.33 -8.88 14.00
C VAL A 252 -3.79 -8.39 12.62
N LEU A 253 -3.37 -7.20 12.19
CA LEU A 253 -3.78 -6.61 10.91
C LEU A 253 -3.28 -7.39 9.68
N LEU A 254 -2.09 -8.01 9.77
CA LEU A 254 -1.45 -8.73 8.66
C LEU A 254 -1.65 -10.25 8.72
N ARG A 255 -2.30 -10.78 9.77
CA ARG A 255 -2.63 -12.20 9.89
C ARG A 255 -3.60 -12.64 8.80
N GLY A 256 -4.53 -11.76 8.44
CA GLY A 256 -5.69 -12.13 7.65
C GLY A 256 -6.78 -12.80 8.48
N ASP A 257 -7.80 -13.32 7.79
CA ASP A 257 -8.89 -14.08 8.40
C ASP A 257 -8.54 -15.58 8.50
N ASP A 258 -8.89 -16.23 9.61
CA ASP A 258 -8.67 -17.68 9.80
C ASP A 258 -9.81 -18.47 9.10
N ARG A 259 -9.93 -18.32 7.76
CA ARG A 259 -10.97 -18.99 6.97
C ARG A 259 -10.93 -20.51 7.17
N PRO A 260 -12.10 -21.20 7.19
CA PRO A 260 -12.13 -22.65 7.20
C PRO A 260 -11.41 -23.19 5.97
N ALA A 261 -10.43 -24.07 6.19
CA ALA A 261 -9.84 -24.81 5.09
C ALA A 261 -10.92 -25.68 4.41
N PRO A 262 -10.82 -25.94 3.09
CA PRO A 262 -11.72 -26.86 2.40
C PRO A 262 -11.85 -28.19 3.16
N ASP A 263 -13.08 -28.57 3.47
CA ASP A 263 -13.40 -29.83 4.13
C ASP A 263 -13.47 -31.00 3.12
N GLY A 264 -13.87 -32.19 3.59
CA GLY A 264 -13.99 -33.38 2.73
C GLY A 264 -15.04 -33.29 1.61
N PHE A 265 -15.89 -32.25 1.58
CA PHE A 265 -16.78 -31.99 0.45
C PHE A 265 -15.98 -31.64 -0.81
N TYR A 266 -14.97 -30.77 -0.68
CA TYR A 266 -14.19 -30.20 -1.78
C TYR A 266 -13.19 -31.17 -2.43
N THR A 267 -12.99 -32.36 -1.86
CA THR A 267 -12.12 -33.39 -2.40
C THR A 267 -12.91 -34.37 -3.28
N SER A 268 -12.61 -34.46 -4.57
CA SER A 268 -13.13 -35.49 -5.47
C SER A 268 -12.65 -36.90 -5.08
N SER A 269 -13.42 -37.91 -5.48
CA SER A 269 -12.94 -39.30 -5.51
C SER A 269 -12.47 -39.61 -6.93
N GLU A 270 -11.17 -39.84 -7.10
CA GLU A 270 -10.59 -40.18 -8.40
C GLU A 270 -10.91 -41.61 -8.86
N PRO A 271 -11.07 -41.86 -10.17
CA PRO A 271 -10.98 -40.90 -11.27
C PRO A 271 -12.26 -40.07 -11.45
N LEU A 272 -12.12 -38.80 -11.85
CA LEU A 272 -13.23 -37.97 -12.30
C LEU A 272 -13.94 -38.53 -13.56
N PRO A 273 -15.24 -38.22 -13.76
CA PRO A 273 -15.90 -38.34 -15.06
C PRO A 273 -15.12 -37.58 -16.14
N ALA A 274 -15.09 -38.12 -17.36
CA ALA A 274 -14.37 -37.51 -18.49
C ALA A 274 -15.15 -36.38 -19.19
N GLU A 275 -16.36 -36.07 -18.71
CA GLU A 275 -17.25 -35.05 -19.25
C GLU A 275 -17.31 -33.87 -18.27
N ALA A 276 -17.25 -32.65 -18.80
CA ALA A 276 -17.36 -31.42 -18.04
C ALA A 276 -18.85 -31.09 -17.73
N GLY A 277 -19.09 -30.37 -16.63
CA GLY A 277 -20.44 -30.02 -16.17
C GLY A 277 -21.18 -31.14 -15.43
N MET A 278 -20.53 -32.25 -15.07
CA MET A 278 -21.15 -33.35 -14.33
C MET A 278 -21.20 -33.06 -12.83
N LEU A 279 -22.38 -33.19 -12.21
CA LEU A 279 -22.53 -33.04 -10.76
C LEU A 279 -21.93 -34.24 -10.02
N LEU A 280 -20.98 -33.98 -9.11
CA LEU A 280 -20.27 -34.98 -8.32
C LEU A 280 -20.83 -35.11 -6.90
N LYS A 281 -21.15 -33.97 -6.27
CA LYS A 281 -21.73 -33.90 -4.92
C LYS A 281 -22.63 -32.67 -4.79
N ALA A 282 -23.63 -32.76 -3.92
CA ALA A 282 -24.42 -31.63 -3.47
C ALA A 282 -24.72 -31.75 -1.97
N GLU A 283 -24.63 -30.65 -1.23
CA GLU A 283 -25.02 -30.57 0.18
C GLU A 283 -25.76 -29.27 0.46
N THR A 284 -26.85 -29.34 1.24
CA THR A 284 -27.64 -28.15 1.62
C THR A 284 -26.83 -27.16 2.44
N LEU A 285 -26.81 -25.90 2.02
CA LEU A 285 -26.27 -24.79 2.79
C LEU A 285 -27.33 -24.24 3.74
N THR A 286 -26.90 -23.84 4.94
CA THR A 286 -27.77 -23.27 5.99
C THR A 286 -27.23 -21.95 6.56
N VAL A 287 -26.02 -21.54 6.15
CA VAL A 287 -25.35 -20.32 6.57
C VAL A 287 -25.35 -19.35 5.39
N GLY A 288 -25.64 -18.07 5.65
CA GLY A 288 -25.67 -17.02 4.63
C GLY A 288 -26.82 -17.11 3.62
N VAL A 289 -27.78 -18.03 3.80
CA VAL A 289 -28.94 -18.21 2.92
C VAL A 289 -30.02 -17.16 3.25
N PRO A 290 -30.52 -16.39 2.27
CA PRO A 290 -31.63 -15.45 2.46
C PRO A 290 -32.92 -16.15 2.95
N PRO A 291 -33.72 -15.52 3.83
CA PRO A 291 -34.99 -16.08 4.27
C PRO A 291 -35.95 -16.32 3.09
N GLY A 292 -36.46 -17.54 2.97
CA GLY A 292 -37.34 -17.95 1.87
C GLY A 292 -36.64 -18.58 0.66
N ALA A 293 -35.30 -18.70 0.69
CA ALA A 293 -34.54 -19.50 -0.26
C ALA A 293 -34.06 -20.82 0.35
N ASP A 294 -33.90 -21.83 -0.51
CA ASP A 294 -33.02 -22.98 -0.28
C ASP A 294 -31.68 -22.73 -0.98
N ALA A 295 -30.61 -23.34 -0.48
CA ALA A 295 -29.31 -23.28 -1.11
C ALA A 295 -28.51 -24.58 -0.94
N TRP A 296 -27.55 -24.80 -1.84
CA TRP A 296 -26.65 -25.94 -1.86
C TRP A 296 -25.23 -25.50 -2.19
N ARG A 297 -24.23 -26.19 -1.62
CA ARG A 297 -22.89 -26.25 -2.18
C ARG A 297 -22.84 -27.43 -3.15
N ILE A 298 -22.22 -27.23 -4.30
CA ILE A 298 -22.02 -28.25 -5.33
C ILE A 298 -20.54 -28.51 -5.55
N LEU A 299 -20.20 -29.74 -5.93
CA LEU A 299 -18.92 -30.11 -6.51
C LEU A 299 -19.24 -30.73 -7.88
N TYR A 300 -18.54 -30.30 -8.92
CA TYR A 300 -18.80 -30.69 -10.30
C TYR A 300 -17.51 -30.77 -11.13
N THR A 301 -17.55 -31.38 -12.30
CA THR A 301 -16.42 -31.37 -13.24
C THR A 301 -16.42 -30.11 -14.11
N SER A 302 -15.24 -29.59 -14.44
CA SER A 302 -15.07 -28.57 -15.48
C SER A 302 -13.70 -28.72 -16.14
N THR A 303 -13.38 -27.85 -17.08
CA THR A 303 -12.17 -27.93 -17.90
C THR A 303 -11.13 -26.91 -17.45
N ALA A 304 -9.89 -27.35 -17.27
CA ALA A 304 -8.73 -26.57 -16.88
C ALA A 304 -8.07 -25.83 -18.09
N PRO A 305 -7.03 -24.98 -17.87
CA PRO A 305 -6.33 -24.31 -18.96
C PRO A 305 -5.62 -25.24 -19.97
N ASP A 306 -5.33 -26.48 -19.58
CA ASP A 306 -4.66 -27.51 -20.40
C ASP A 306 -5.64 -28.53 -21.02
N ASP A 307 -6.93 -28.16 -21.07
CA ASP A 307 -8.06 -29.01 -21.49
C ASP A 307 -8.27 -30.29 -20.65
N SER A 308 -7.60 -30.43 -19.50
CA SER A 308 -7.85 -31.53 -18.57
C SER A 308 -9.13 -31.31 -17.75
N VAL A 309 -9.82 -32.40 -17.38
CA VAL A 309 -11.01 -32.33 -16.52
C VAL A 309 -10.59 -32.25 -15.05
N VAL A 310 -11.11 -31.25 -14.36
CA VAL A 310 -10.84 -30.95 -12.95
C VAL A 310 -12.13 -30.83 -12.14
N ALA A 311 -12.03 -31.03 -10.82
CA ALA A 311 -13.14 -30.76 -9.91
C ALA A 311 -13.18 -29.26 -9.58
N VAL A 312 -14.38 -28.68 -9.61
CA VAL A 312 -14.67 -27.29 -9.24
C VAL A 312 -15.85 -27.30 -8.25
N SER A 313 -15.85 -26.37 -7.30
CA SER A 313 -16.98 -26.17 -6.39
C SER A 313 -17.80 -24.94 -6.76
N GLY A 314 -18.99 -24.82 -6.17
CA GLY A 314 -19.83 -23.65 -6.34
C GLY A 314 -21.02 -23.68 -5.41
N THR A 315 -21.93 -22.73 -5.59
CA THR A 315 -23.20 -22.69 -4.86
C THR A 315 -24.39 -22.52 -5.78
N VAL A 316 -25.52 -23.06 -5.38
CA VAL A 316 -26.82 -22.88 -6.03
C VAL A 316 -27.79 -22.34 -4.99
N ILE A 317 -28.64 -21.39 -5.40
CA ILE A 317 -29.70 -20.78 -4.59
C ILE A 317 -31.01 -20.77 -5.38
N ALA A 318 -32.12 -21.12 -4.73
CA ALA A 318 -33.43 -21.18 -5.37
C ALA A 318 -34.56 -20.78 -4.39
N PRO A 319 -35.77 -20.43 -4.86
CA PRO A 319 -36.89 -20.09 -3.99
C PRO A 319 -37.36 -21.35 -3.26
N GLY A 320 -37.55 -21.28 -1.94
CA GLY A 320 -37.93 -22.43 -1.11
C GLY A 320 -39.36 -22.94 -1.40
N ASP A 321 -40.27 -22.04 -1.78
CA ASP A 321 -41.58 -22.38 -2.33
C ASP A 321 -41.49 -22.31 -3.87
N ARG A 322 -41.52 -23.48 -4.53
CA ARG A 322 -41.32 -23.63 -5.98
C ARG A 322 -42.29 -24.66 -6.55
N THR A 323 -42.77 -24.42 -7.77
CA THR A 323 -43.61 -25.37 -8.52
C THR A 323 -42.76 -26.44 -9.20
N ALA A 324 -43.39 -27.32 -9.97
CA ALA A 324 -42.68 -28.29 -10.81
C ALA A 324 -42.18 -27.70 -12.15
N ASP A 325 -42.52 -26.44 -12.44
CA ASP A 325 -42.13 -25.77 -13.69
C ASP A 325 -40.62 -25.43 -13.67
N PRO A 326 -39.94 -25.38 -14.83
CA PRO A 326 -38.54 -24.98 -14.88
C PRO A 326 -38.33 -23.55 -14.37
N LEU A 327 -37.46 -23.39 -13.38
CA LEU A 327 -37.04 -22.09 -12.87
C LEU A 327 -36.14 -21.38 -13.89
N PRO A 328 -36.32 -20.07 -14.12
CA PRO A 328 -35.33 -19.26 -14.83
C PRO A 328 -33.97 -19.31 -14.14
N LEU A 329 -32.88 -19.41 -14.92
CA LEU A 329 -31.52 -19.56 -14.40
C LEU A 329 -30.71 -18.27 -14.55
N LEU A 330 -30.08 -17.85 -13.46
CA LEU A 330 -29.04 -16.83 -13.45
C LEU A 330 -27.67 -17.48 -13.22
N SER A 331 -26.77 -17.40 -14.21
CA SER A 331 -25.39 -17.83 -14.08
C SER A 331 -24.53 -16.66 -13.59
N VAL A 332 -23.84 -16.82 -12.47
CA VAL A 332 -23.12 -15.74 -11.80
C VAL A 332 -21.63 -16.05 -11.73
N ALA A 333 -20.85 -15.16 -12.34
CA ALA A 333 -19.40 -15.10 -12.25
C ALA A 333 -19.03 -14.14 -11.10
N HIS A 334 -18.38 -14.63 -10.04
CA HIS A 334 -18.02 -13.80 -8.88
C HIS A 334 -16.78 -12.93 -9.14
N GLY A 335 -16.70 -11.81 -8.42
CA GLY A 335 -15.55 -10.91 -8.38
C GLY A 335 -14.34 -11.51 -7.66
N THR A 336 -13.26 -10.74 -7.51
CA THR A 336 -12.02 -11.27 -6.95
C THR A 336 -12.17 -11.65 -5.48
N THR A 337 -12.09 -12.96 -5.21
CA THR A 337 -12.09 -13.51 -3.85
C THR A 337 -10.69 -13.94 -3.40
N GLY A 338 -9.73 -14.16 -4.30
CA GLY A 338 -8.37 -14.62 -4.04
C GLY A 338 -7.94 -15.65 -5.09
N ILE A 339 -6.79 -16.31 -4.89
CA ILE A 339 -6.27 -17.31 -5.86
C ILE A 339 -5.91 -18.67 -5.25
N VAL A 340 -6.22 -18.88 -3.96
CA VAL A 340 -5.93 -20.12 -3.22
C VAL A 340 -7.21 -20.80 -2.72
N PRO A 341 -7.22 -22.14 -2.52
CA PRO A 341 -8.45 -22.90 -2.27
C PRO A 341 -9.35 -22.38 -1.13
N ARG A 342 -8.77 -21.81 -0.06
CA ARG A 342 -9.56 -21.22 1.06
C ARG A 342 -10.37 -19.96 0.69
N CYS A 343 -10.23 -19.43 -0.53
CA CYS A 343 -10.88 -18.21 -0.96
C CYS A 343 -12.22 -18.41 -1.68
N ALA A 344 -12.63 -19.65 -1.97
CA ALA A 344 -13.92 -19.94 -2.60
C ALA A 344 -15.11 -19.25 -1.90
N PRO A 345 -16.01 -18.58 -2.63
CA PRO A 345 -17.24 -18.04 -2.06
C PRO A 345 -18.11 -19.10 -1.36
N SER A 346 -18.13 -20.35 -1.82
CA SER A 346 -18.85 -21.45 -1.14
C SER A 346 -18.37 -21.78 0.28
N LEU A 347 -17.17 -21.36 0.66
CA LEU A 347 -16.63 -21.43 2.04
C LEU A 347 -16.99 -20.19 2.89
N SER A 348 -17.48 -19.11 2.26
CA SER A 348 -17.84 -17.86 2.93
C SER A 348 -19.04 -18.06 3.86
N PRO A 349 -19.13 -17.34 5.01
CA PRO A 349 -20.38 -17.19 5.74
C PRO A 349 -21.44 -16.37 4.98
N THR A 350 -21.07 -15.74 3.86
CA THR A 350 -21.93 -14.89 3.01
C THR A 350 -21.77 -15.22 1.51
N PRO A 351 -22.04 -16.47 1.07
CA PRO A 351 -21.71 -16.94 -0.28
C PRO A 351 -22.46 -16.20 -1.41
N PHE A 352 -23.59 -15.55 -1.09
CA PHE A 352 -24.45 -14.84 -2.04
C PHE A 352 -24.33 -13.31 -1.97
N ALA A 353 -23.33 -12.77 -1.25
CA ALA A 353 -23.19 -11.32 -1.03
C ALA A 353 -22.35 -10.59 -2.08
N ASP A 354 -21.60 -11.32 -2.91
CA ASP A 354 -20.74 -10.76 -3.95
C ASP A 354 -21.53 -10.16 -5.14
N GLY A 355 -20.89 -9.29 -5.93
CA GLY A 355 -21.27 -9.02 -7.32
C GLY A 355 -22.75 -8.68 -7.60
N ALA A 356 -23.37 -7.86 -6.75
CA ALA A 356 -24.80 -7.51 -6.73
C ALA A 356 -25.72 -8.54 -6.02
N GLY A 357 -25.27 -9.12 -4.91
CA GLY A 357 -26.02 -10.04 -4.05
C GLY A 357 -27.43 -9.60 -3.61
N GLU A 358 -27.70 -8.30 -3.47
CA GLU A 358 -29.06 -7.79 -3.24
C GLU A 358 -29.96 -8.01 -4.47
N ALA A 359 -29.47 -7.72 -5.67
CA ALA A 359 -30.20 -7.98 -6.92
C ALA A 359 -30.43 -9.49 -7.11
N LEU A 360 -29.43 -10.33 -6.82
CA LEU A 360 -29.58 -11.80 -6.81
C LEU A 360 -30.68 -12.25 -5.83
N THR A 361 -30.67 -11.71 -4.62
CA THR A 361 -31.70 -12.01 -3.60
C THR A 361 -33.09 -11.59 -4.07
N GLN A 362 -33.23 -10.44 -4.76
CA GLN A 362 -34.49 -10.02 -5.35
C GLN A 362 -34.94 -10.95 -6.50
N MET A 363 -34.04 -11.36 -7.40
CA MET A 363 -34.36 -12.31 -8.46
C MET A 363 -34.87 -13.65 -7.91
N VAL A 364 -34.21 -14.19 -6.88
CA VAL A 364 -34.64 -15.44 -6.23
C VAL A 364 -35.97 -15.25 -5.50
N ILE A 365 -36.02 -14.36 -4.49
CA ILE A 365 -37.14 -14.29 -3.54
C ILE A 365 -38.39 -13.62 -4.14
N GLN A 366 -38.23 -12.65 -5.05
CA GLN A 366 -39.34 -11.84 -5.57
C GLN A 366 -39.75 -12.22 -6.99
N HIS A 367 -38.85 -12.80 -7.78
CA HIS A 367 -39.10 -13.17 -9.18
C HIS A 367 -39.05 -14.68 -9.47
N GLY A 368 -38.68 -15.51 -8.48
CA GLY A 368 -38.74 -16.97 -8.61
C GLY A 368 -37.60 -17.58 -9.44
N TRP A 369 -36.44 -16.93 -9.50
CA TRP A 369 -35.27 -17.43 -10.24
C TRP A 369 -34.40 -18.36 -9.39
N ALA A 370 -33.67 -19.25 -10.04
CA ALA A 370 -32.51 -19.91 -9.47
C ALA A 370 -31.22 -19.16 -9.84
N GLY A 371 -30.26 -19.12 -8.93
CA GLY A 371 -28.91 -18.60 -9.18
C GLY A 371 -27.87 -19.70 -8.99
N VAL A 372 -26.85 -19.73 -9.85
CA VAL A 372 -25.66 -20.59 -9.71
C VAL A 372 -24.41 -19.73 -9.74
N ILE A 373 -23.51 -19.94 -8.77
CA ILE A 373 -22.21 -19.29 -8.67
C ILE A 373 -21.14 -20.39 -8.74
N SER A 374 -20.28 -20.34 -9.75
CA SER A 374 -19.04 -21.13 -9.77
C SER A 374 -18.03 -20.49 -8.81
N ASP A 375 -17.32 -21.27 -8.01
CA ASP A 375 -16.14 -20.75 -7.29
C ASP A 375 -14.92 -20.56 -8.22
N TYR A 376 -14.98 -21.03 -9.46
CA TYR A 376 -13.84 -21.29 -10.36
C TYR A 376 -12.87 -22.38 -9.89
N SER A 377 -12.17 -22.98 -10.85
CA SER A 377 -11.12 -23.96 -10.62
C SER A 377 -9.99 -23.39 -9.75
N GLY A 378 -9.42 -24.21 -8.86
CA GLY A 378 -8.38 -23.83 -7.89
C GLY A 378 -8.89 -23.07 -6.65
N LEU A 379 -10.17 -22.67 -6.63
CA LEU A 379 -10.84 -22.20 -5.43
C LEU A 379 -11.74 -23.32 -4.88
N GLY A 380 -11.69 -23.55 -3.57
CA GLY A 380 -12.31 -24.69 -2.89
C GLY A 380 -11.56 -26.00 -3.14
N THR A 381 -11.32 -26.34 -4.41
CA THR A 381 -10.66 -27.57 -4.86
C THR A 381 -9.14 -27.40 -5.03
N PRO A 382 -8.36 -28.50 -5.12
CA PRO A 382 -6.90 -28.41 -5.31
C PRO A 382 -6.51 -27.84 -6.68
N GLY A 383 -5.54 -26.92 -6.68
CA GLY A 383 -4.97 -26.32 -7.89
C GLY A 383 -4.58 -24.86 -7.67
N MET A 384 -3.98 -24.23 -8.67
CA MET A 384 -3.86 -22.78 -8.75
C MET A 384 -5.10 -22.23 -9.45
N HIS A 385 -5.72 -21.18 -8.91
CA HIS A 385 -6.83 -20.52 -9.61
C HIS A 385 -6.32 -19.76 -10.85
N PRO A 386 -6.83 -20.02 -12.07
CA PRO A 386 -6.47 -19.30 -13.30
C PRO A 386 -7.10 -17.89 -13.33
N TYR A 387 -6.62 -17.01 -12.47
CA TYR A 387 -7.14 -15.68 -12.23
C TYR A 387 -7.09 -14.81 -13.49
N LEU A 388 -8.24 -14.30 -13.94
CA LEU A 388 -8.40 -13.53 -15.17
C LEU A 388 -7.95 -14.30 -16.43
N VAL A 389 -8.05 -15.64 -16.42
CA VAL A 389 -7.92 -16.47 -17.63
C VAL A 389 -9.33 -16.74 -18.16
N GLY A 390 -9.78 -15.85 -19.05
CA GLY A 390 -11.21 -15.66 -19.35
C GLY A 390 -11.93 -16.88 -19.87
N GLU A 391 -11.29 -17.65 -20.77
CA GLU A 391 -11.87 -18.88 -21.28
C GLU A 391 -12.12 -19.92 -20.17
N VAL A 392 -11.24 -19.99 -19.17
CA VAL A 392 -11.37 -20.96 -18.07
C VAL A 392 -12.42 -20.52 -17.05
N GLU A 393 -12.48 -19.23 -16.71
CA GLU A 393 -13.58 -18.66 -15.90
C GLU A 393 -14.94 -18.96 -16.56
N ALA A 394 -15.05 -18.74 -17.87
CA ALA A 394 -16.24 -19.01 -18.65
C ALA A 394 -16.65 -20.48 -18.70
N ARG A 395 -15.69 -21.39 -19.00
CA ARG A 395 -15.91 -22.85 -18.95
C ARG A 395 -16.44 -23.25 -17.57
N ASN A 396 -15.84 -22.74 -16.49
CA ASN A 396 -16.26 -23.05 -15.11
C ASN A 396 -17.68 -22.56 -14.79
N VAL A 397 -18.12 -21.40 -15.30
CA VAL A 397 -19.49 -20.86 -15.12
C VAL A 397 -20.55 -21.65 -15.90
N LEU A 398 -20.25 -22.02 -17.16
CA LEU A 398 -21.13 -22.83 -17.99
C LEU A 398 -21.31 -24.24 -17.40
N ASP A 399 -20.21 -24.85 -16.95
CA ASP A 399 -20.23 -26.17 -16.32
C ASP A 399 -20.93 -26.16 -14.95
N ALA A 400 -20.86 -25.07 -14.19
CA ALA A 400 -21.66 -24.92 -12.97
C ALA A 400 -23.16 -24.95 -13.30
N SER A 401 -23.56 -24.33 -14.41
CA SER A 401 -24.94 -24.26 -14.88
C SER A 401 -25.45 -25.64 -15.33
N ARG A 402 -24.62 -26.41 -16.05
CA ARG A 402 -24.87 -27.83 -16.37
C ARG A 402 -25.04 -28.69 -15.11
N ALA A 403 -24.17 -28.50 -14.11
CA ALA A 403 -24.22 -29.25 -12.87
C ALA A 403 -25.44 -28.89 -12.00
N ALA A 404 -25.85 -27.61 -11.99
CA ALA A 404 -27.05 -27.17 -11.30
C ALA A 404 -28.34 -27.79 -11.88
N GLN A 405 -28.40 -28.02 -13.20
CA GLN A 405 -29.51 -28.72 -13.85
C GLN A 405 -29.63 -30.20 -13.44
N GLN A 406 -28.59 -30.79 -12.83
CA GLN A 406 -28.58 -32.17 -12.33
C GLN A 406 -28.95 -32.28 -10.84
N LEU A 407 -29.29 -31.17 -10.17
CA LEU A 407 -29.65 -31.19 -8.75
C LEU A 407 -31.04 -31.80 -8.50
N ASP A 408 -31.09 -32.87 -7.71
CA ASP A 408 -32.32 -33.48 -7.24
C ASP A 408 -33.23 -32.46 -6.53
N GLY A 409 -34.47 -32.30 -7.02
CA GLY A 409 -35.45 -31.38 -6.45
C GLY A 409 -35.39 -29.94 -6.98
N LEU A 410 -34.55 -29.68 -7.98
CA LEU A 410 -34.61 -28.50 -8.84
C LEU A 410 -34.98 -28.90 -10.28
N ASN A 411 -35.76 -28.05 -10.94
CA ASN A 411 -36.01 -28.09 -12.38
C ASN A 411 -35.59 -26.72 -12.90
N LEU A 412 -34.53 -26.67 -13.72
CA LEU A 412 -33.93 -25.40 -14.18
C LEU A 412 -34.02 -25.30 -15.70
N SER A 413 -34.20 -24.09 -16.20
CA SER A 413 -34.13 -23.84 -17.64
C SER A 413 -32.72 -24.05 -18.20
N SER A 414 -32.63 -24.30 -19.51
CA SER A 414 -31.39 -24.17 -20.29
C SER A 414 -31.20 -22.77 -20.87
N GLU A 415 -32.19 -21.90 -20.78
CA GLU A 415 -32.02 -20.47 -21.01
C GLU A 415 -31.47 -19.79 -19.74
N THR A 416 -30.49 -18.90 -19.88
CA THR A 416 -29.89 -18.18 -18.75
C THR A 416 -29.52 -16.74 -19.06
N VAL A 417 -29.44 -15.90 -18.03
CA VAL A 417 -28.77 -14.59 -18.08
C VAL A 417 -27.50 -14.67 -17.23
N VAL A 418 -26.39 -14.14 -17.76
CA VAL A 418 -25.08 -14.18 -17.08
C VAL A 418 -24.79 -12.84 -16.43
N TRP A 419 -24.42 -12.83 -15.15
CA TRP A 419 -23.98 -11.63 -14.42
C TRP A 419 -22.56 -11.80 -13.89
N GLY A 420 -21.85 -10.68 -13.71
CA GLY A 420 -20.69 -10.66 -12.82
C GLY A 420 -20.10 -9.26 -12.58
N HIS A 421 -19.30 -9.14 -11.51
CA HIS A 421 -18.67 -7.89 -11.08
C HIS A 421 -17.14 -7.99 -11.06
N SER A 422 -16.43 -6.93 -11.44
CA SER A 422 -14.96 -6.90 -11.42
C SER A 422 -14.35 -8.03 -12.29
N GLN A 423 -13.55 -8.94 -11.70
CA GLN A 423 -13.16 -10.21 -12.33
C GLN A 423 -14.36 -11.01 -12.84
N GLY A 424 -15.44 -11.12 -12.07
CA GLY A 424 -16.66 -11.77 -12.50
C GLY A 424 -17.32 -11.06 -13.68
N GLY A 425 -17.15 -9.74 -13.80
CA GLY A 425 -17.61 -9.00 -14.98
C GLY A 425 -16.82 -9.36 -16.24
N HIS A 426 -15.53 -9.64 -16.09
CA HIS A 426 -14.69 -10.22 -17.14
C HIS A 426 -15.13 -11.66 -17.47
N GLY A 427 -15.29 -12.52 -16.46
CA GLY A 427 -15.77 -13.90 -16.61
C GLY A 427 -17.15 -13.98 -17.25
N ALA A 428 -18.08 -13.06 -16.95
CA ALA A 428 -19.40 -12.99 -17.55
C ALA A 428 -19.35 -12.63 -19.06
N LEU A 429 -18.47 -11.70 -19.45
CA LEU A 429 -18.25 -11.36 -20.85
C LEU A 429 -17.66 -12.53 -21.64
N TRP A 430 -16.67 -13.22 -21.08
CA TRP A 430 -16.11 -14.44 -21.67
C TRP A 430 -17.12 -15.59 -21.73
N THR A 431 -17.94 -15.77 -20.69
CA THR A 431 -19.04 -16.75 -20.66
C THR A 431 -19.98 -16.51 -21.85
N GLY A 432 -20.32 -15.24 -22.11
CA GLY A 432 -21.13 -14.86 -23.27
C GLY A 432 -20.46 -15.12 -24.62
N GLN A 433 -19.14 -14.93 -24.74
CA GLN A 433 -18.40 -15.17 -25.99
C GLN A 433 -18.34 -16.66 -26.38
N ILE A 434 -18.10 -17.55 -25.41
CA ILE A 434 -17.84 -18.97 -25.71
C ILE A 434 -19.06 -19.90 -25.55
N ALA A 435 -20.20 -19.38 -25.07
CA ALA A 435 -21.37 -20.20 -24.73
C ALA A 435 -21.86 -21.08 -25.89
N GLU A 436 -22.01 -20.52 -27.10
CA GLU A 436 -22.53 -21.28 -28.25
C GLU A 436 -21.58 -22.40 -28.72
N ASP A 437 -20.27 -22.24 -28.56
CA ASP A 437 -19.27 -23.24 -28.97
C ASP A 437 -19.00 -24.29 -27.88
N TYR A 438 -18.92 -23.87 -26.60
CA TYR A 438 -18.58 -24.75 -25.47
C TYR A 438 -19.80 -25.43 -24.83
N ALA A 439 -20.95 -24.75 -24.82
CA ALA A 439 -22.19 -25.22 -24.20
C ALA A 439 -23.42 -24.88 -25.06
N PRO A 440 -23.52 -25.39 -26.31
CA PRO A 440 -24.60 -25.08 -27.26
C PRO A 440 -26.02 -25.44 -26.75
N GLU A 441 -26.13 -26.31 -25.75
CA GLU A 441 -27.39 -26.62 -25.08
C GLU A 441 -27.86 -25.54 -24.10
N LEU A 442 -26.97 -24.63 -23.67
CA LEU A 442 -27.29 -23.47 -22.83
C LEU A 442 -27.46 -22.21 -23.71
N THR A 443 -28.63 -21.59 -23.64
CA THR A 443 -28.93 -20.36 -24.40
C THR A 443 -28.75 -19.14 -23.51
N VAL A 444 -27.71 -18.33 -23.78
CA VAL A 444 -27.51 -17.05 -23.10
C VAL A 444 -28.47 -16.01 -23.67
N LEU A 445 -29.37 -15.47 -22.84
CA LEU A 445 -30.35 -14.43 -23.20
C LEU A 445 -29.84 -13.01 -22.94
N GLY A 446 -28.75 -12.86 -22.19
CA GLY A 446 -28.08 -11.59 -21.94
C GLY A 446 -26.89 -11.73 -21.00
N ILE A 447 -25.97 -10.77 -21.08
CA ILE A 447 -24.74 -10.70 -20.29
C ILE A 447 -24.69 -9.35 -19.57
N ALA A 448 -24.41 -9.31 -18.27
CA ALA A 448 -24.29 -8.08 -17.49
C ALA A 448 -22.95 -8.01 -16.73
N GLY A 449 -22.05 -7.15 -17.20
CA GLY A 449 -20.76 -6.85 -16.56
C GLY A 449 -20.84 -5.59 -15.70
N MET A 450 -20.38 -5.65 -14.45
CA MET A 450 -20.44 -4.55 -13.49
C MET A 450 -19.02 -4.18 -13.03
N ALA A 451 -18.57 -2.96 -13.30
CA ALA A 451 -17.16 -2.57 -13.28
C ALA A 451 -16.22 -3.67 -13.85
N PRO A 452 -16.51 -4.24 -15.05
CA PRO A 452 -15.84 -5.43 -15.55
C PRO A 452 -14.36 -5.16 -15.89
N ALA A 453 -13.47 -6.11 -15.64
CA ALA A 453 -12.06 -6.01 -16.03
C ALA A 453 -11.88 -6.24 -17.56
N THR A 454 -12.25 -5.25 -18.38
CA THR A 454 -12.39 -5.43 -19.85
C THR A 454 -11.12 -5.30 -20.69
N ASP A 455 -10.12 -4.58 -20.20
CA ASP A 455 -8.80 -4.48 -20.83
C ASP A 455 -7.73 -4.70 -19.75
N LEU A 456 -7.21 -5.93 -19.70
CA LEU A 456 -6.29 -6.35 -18.64
C LEU A 456 -4.91 -5.68 -18.78
N TYR A 457 -4.50 -5.34 -20.00
CA TYR A 457 -3.25 -4.62 -20.25
C TYR A 457 -3.36 -3.18 -19.76
N THR A 458 -4.42 -2.48 -20.16
CA THR A 458 -4.65 -1.09 -19.74
C THR A 458 -4.95 -1.00 -18.25
N LEU A 459 -5.62 -2.00 -17.65
CA LEU A 459 -5.78 -2.13 -16.20
C LEU A 459 -4.43 -2.26 -15.47
N ALA A 460 -3.55 -3.14 -15.94
CA ALA A 460 -2.21 -3.28 -15.39
C ALA A 460 -1.42 -1.97 -15.53
N GLU A 461 -1.39 -1.36 -16.72
CA GLU A 461 -0.60 -0.15 -17.02
C GLU A 461 -1.10 1.09 -16.27
N MET A 462 -2.40 1.41 -16.35
CA MET A 462 -2.96 2.62 -15.72
C MET A 462 -2.97 2.57 -14.19
N SER A 463 -2.91 1.39 -13.58
CA SER A 463 -3.02 1.21 -12.13
C SER A 463 -1.74 0.64 -11.48
N LYS A 464 -0.64 0.48 -12.24
CA LYS A 464 0.64 -0.12 -11.77
C LYS A 464 1.25 0.55 -10.53
N GLY A 465 1.08 1.87 -10.39
CA GLY A 465 1.54 2.63 -9.22
C GLY A 465 0.63 2.56 -8.00
N GLU A 466 -0.63 2.15 -8.18
CA GLU A 466 -1.71 2.28 -7.20
C GLU A 466 -1.92 0.99 -6.40
N VAL A 467 -2.49 1.10 -5.21
CA VAL A 467 -2.58 -0.02 -4.26
C VAL A 467 -3.45 -1.16 -4.81
N GLY A 468 -4.60 -0.84 -5.41
CA GLY A 468 -5.48 -1.83 -6.02
C GLY A 468 -4.83 -2.52 -7.22
N GLY A 469 -4.24 -1.75 -8.14
CA GLY A 469 -3.55 -2.30 -9.31
C GLY A 469 -2.33 -3.16 -8.94
N LYS A 470 -1.59 -2.82 -7.87
CA LYS A 470 -0.53 -3.66 -7.30
C LYS A 470 -1.05 -4.98 -6.75
N THR A 471 -2.22 -5.00 -6.11
CA THR A 471 -2.84 -6.24 -5.61
C THR A 471 -3.33 -7.12 -6.77
N VAL A 472 -4.03 -6.56 -7.76
CA VAL A 472 -4.42 -7.31 -8.97
C VAL A 472 -3.21 -7.84 -9.72
N SER A 473 -2.17 -7.02 -9.91
CA SER A 473 -0.91 -7.45 -10.54
C SER A 473 -0.18 -8.52 -9.74
N ALA A 474 -0.31 -8.55 -8.41
CA ALA A 474 0.25 -9.61 -7.57
C ALA A 474 -0.49 -10.95 -7.74
N TYR A 475 -1.83 -10.93 -7.83
CA TYR A 475 -2.61 -12.14 -8.14
C TYR A 475 -2.29 -12.67 -9.54
N ILE A 476 -2.21 -11.81 -10.56
CA ILE A 476 -1.75 -12.17 -11.92
C ILE A 476 -0.33 -12.76 -11.85
N ALA A 477 0.63 -12.05 -11.22
CA ALA A 477 2.02 -12.48 -11.14
C ALA A 477 2.21 -13.86 -10.48
N HIS A 478 1.39 -14.19 -9.48
CA HIS A 478 1.47 -15.47 -8.78
C HIS A 478 0.76 -16.59 -9.56
N SER A 479 -0.49 -16.36 -9.98
CA SER A 479 -1.30 -17.33 -10.75
C SER A 479 -0.66 -17.65 -12.11
N TRP A 480 -0.32 -16.62 -12.89
CA TRP A 480 0.17 -16.80 -14.26
C TRP A 480 1.61 -17.35 -14.30
N ASN A 481 2.36 -17.29 -13.20
CA ASN A 481 3.65 -17.99 -13.11
C ASN A 481 3.48 -19.53 -13.10
N GLU A 482 2.34 -20.04 -12.64
CA GLU A 482 2.03 -21.48 -12.69
C GLU A 482 1.19 -21.86 -13.91
N VAL A 483 0.25 -21.00 -14.32
CA VAL A 483 -0.65 -21.26 -15.47
C VAL A 483 0.05 -21.04 -16.83
N PHE A 484 0.96 -20.06 -16.92
CA PHE A 484 1.74 -19.73 -18.11
C PHE A 484 3.26 -19.77 -17.77
N PRO A 485 3.81 -20.96 -17.46
CA PRO A 485 5.18 -21.10 -16.96
C PRO A 485 6.26 -20.59 -17.94
N GLU A 486 5.93 -20.47 -19.23
CA GLU A 486 6.77 -19.85 -20.26
C GLU A 486 7.08 -18.36 -19.99
N LEU A 487 6.25 -17.66 -19.20
CA LEU A 487 6.45 -16.26 -18.88
C LEU A 487 7.55 -16.02 -17.82
N ASP A 488 7.88 -17.00 -16.97
CA ASP A 488 8.81 -16.87 -15.83
C ASP A 488 8.62 -15.58 -15.00
N LEU A 489 7.36 -15.29 -14.63
CA LEU A 489 7.02 -14.02 -14.00
C LEU A 489 7.75 -13.81 -12.67
N ALA A 490 7.92 -14.87 -11.86
CA ALA A 490 8.65 -14.81 -10.59
C ALA A 490 10.10 -14.37 -10.75
N GLY A 491 10.77 -14.74 -11.85
CA GLY A 491 12.13 -14.29 -12.19
C GLY A 491 12.20 -12.85 -12.71
N ARG A 492 11.06 -12.26 -13.12
CA ARG A 492 10.98 -11.01 -13.90
C ARG A 492 10.28 -9.85 -13.20
N LEU A 493 9.86 -10.02 -11.93
CA LEU A 493 9.27 -8.96 -11.13
C LEU A 493 10.28 -7.84 -10.79
N ASN A 494 9.77 -6.65 -10.46
CA ASN A 494 10.64 -5.56 -9.98
C ASN A 494 11.38 -5.93 -8.67
N PRO A 495 12.63 -5.46 -8.47
CA PRO A 495 13.42 -5.83 -7.30
C PRO A 495 12.75 -5.48 -5.96
N GLY A 496 12.44 -6.50 -5.16
CA GLY A 496 11.84 -6.34 -3.84
C GLY A 496 10.31 -6.43 -3.80
N THR A 497 9.63 -6.63 -4.93
CA THR A 497 8.17 -6.87 -4.94
C THR A 497 7.79 -8.32 -4.67
N ALA A 498 8.65 -9.29 -5.04
CA ALA A 498 8.36 -10.73 -5.02
C ALA A 498 7.79 -11.27 -3.70
N HIS A 499 8.33 -10.87 -2.54
CA HIS A 499 7.78 -11.30 -1.24
C HIS A 499 6.40 -10.68 -0.94
N GLY A 500 6.15 -9.46 -1.42
CA GLY A 500 4.84 -8.84 -1.37
C GLY A 500 3.84 -9.57 -2.27
N VAL A 501 4.25 -9.97 -3.46
CA VAL A 501 3.45 -10.76 -4.41
C VAL A 501 3.08 -12.12 -3.81
N GLU A 502 4.07 -12.88 -3.33
CA GLU A 502 3.88 -14.15 -2.60
C GLU A 502 2.86 -14.01 -1.46
N LYS A 503 3.02 -13.00 -0.60
CA LYS A 503 2.16 -12.79 0.58
C LYS A 503 0.80 -12.17 0.28
N ILE A 504 0.59 -11.59 -0.91
CA ILE A 504 -0.73 -11.21 -1.40
C ILE A 504 -1.43 -12.41 -2.04
N GLY A 505 -0.72 -13.22 -2.83
CA GLY A 505 -1.26 -14.44 -3.44
C GLY A 505 -1.82 -15.44 -2.43
N GLU A 506 -1.22 -15.51 -1.23
CA GLU A 506 -1.75 -16.29 -0.11
C GLU A 506 -3.07 -15.74 0.48
N LEU A 507 -3.38 -14.46 0.34
CA LEU A 507 -4.57 -13.85 0.96
C LEU A 507 -5.79 -13.95 0.06
N CYS A 508 -6.96 -13.96 0.71
CA CYS A 508 -8.23 -13.72 0.06
C CYS A 508 -8.48 -12.21 -0.04
N PHE A 509 -9.29 -11.80 -1.02
CA PHE A 509 -9.70 -10.41 -1.25
C PHE A 509 -11.12 -10.14 -0.73
N ASN A 510 -11.55 -10.92 0.27
CA ASN A 510 -12.83 -10.78 0.98
C ASN A 510 -12.62 -10.09 2.35
N GLU A 511 -13.67 -9.47 2.90
CA GLU A 511 -13.81 -9.25 4.36
C GLU A 511 -12.56 -8.61 5.04
N GLN A 512 -12.02 -9.22 6.11
CA GLN A 512 -10.81 -8.73 6.79
C GLN A 512 -9.54 -8.94 5.98
N ASP A 513 -9.55 -9.96 5.12
CA ASP A 513 -8.43 -10.44 4.33
C ASP A 513 -8.10 -9.47 3.18
N ALA A 514 -9.13 -8.84 2.60
CA ALA A 514 -9.03 -7.71 1.67
C ALA A 514 -8.24 -6.53 2.26
N ILE A 515 -8.47 -6.22 3.55
CA ILE A 515 -7.74 -5.14 4.24
C ILE A 515 -6.28 -5.53 4.37
N ALA A 516 -5.97 -6.78 4.77
CA ALA A 516 -4.61 -7.28 4.86
C ALA A 516 -3.90 -7.25 3.48
N ALA A 517 -4.57 -7.66 2.40
CA ALA A 517 -4.05 -7.65 1.04
C ALA A 517 -3.77 -6.23 0.54
N LEU A 518 -4.73 -5.30 0.71
CA LEU A 518 -4.57 -3.89 0.36
C LEU A 518 -3.43 -3.24 1.16
N VAL A 519 -3.37 -3.51 2.47
CA VAL A 519 -2.27 -3.04 3.34
C VAL A 519 -0.92 -3.58 2.86
N ARG A 520 -0.81 -4.87 2.49
CA ARG A 520 0.43 -5.42 1.89
C ARG A 520 0.74 -4.76 0.55
N GLY A 521 -0.26 -4.45 -0.27
CA GLY A 521 -0.12 -3.66 -1.50
C GLY A 521 0.53 -2.29 -1.25
N THR A 522 0.19 -1.60 -0.14
CA THR A 522 0.86 -0.34 0.24
C THR A 522 2.34 -0.51 0.58
N GLN A 523 2.77 -1.73 0.91
CA GLN A 523 4.14 -2.07 1.25
C GLN A 523 4.94 -2.64 0.06
N ILE A 524 4.33 -2.76 -1.14
CA ILE A 524 5.07 -3.00 -2.38
C ILE A 524 5.67 -1.66 -2.85
N PRO A 525 7.02 -1.51 -2.88
CA PRO A 525 7.68 -0.21 -3.03
C PRO A 525 7.54 0.40 -4.42
N GLU A 526 7.40 -0.43 -5.45
CA GLU A 526 7.31 -0.04 -6.86
C GLU A 526 6.13 -0.77 -7.52
N GLN A 527 5.89 -0.58 -8.81
CA GLN A 527 4.97 -1.43 -9.57
C GLN A 527 5.44 -2.89 -9.60
N VAL A 528 4.52 -3.86 -9.70
CA VAL A 528 4.86 -5.29 -9.65
C VAL A 528 5.71 -5.72 -10.86
N PHE A 529 5.22 -5.42 -12.07
CA PHE A 529 5.90 -5.73 -13.33
C PHE A 529 6.74 -4.54 -13.81
N PRO A 530 7.99 -4.74 -14.26
CA PRO A 530 8.73 -3.73 -15.02
C PRO A 530 8.00 -3.39 -16.33
N ASP A 531 8.12 -2.14 -16.80
CA ASP A 531 7.52 -1.71 -18.09
C ASP A 531 7.93 -2.65 -19.23
N SER A 532 9.20 -3.08 -19.29
CA SER A 532 9.72 -4.00 -20.32
C SER A 532 9.14 -5.43 -20.28
N VAL A 533 8.45 -5.80 -19.19
CA VAL A 533 7.71 -7.08 -19.12
C VAL A 533 6.26 -6.85 -19.55
N LEU A 534 5.66 -5.75 -19.10
CA LEU A 534 4.29 -5.38 -19.47
C LEU A 534 4.16 -5.01 -20.95
N ASP A 535 5.14 -4.32 -21.54
CA ASP A 535 5.23 -4.04 -22.99
C ASP A 535 5.54 -5.28 -23.84
N GLY A 536 5.82 -6.44 -23.23
CA GLY A 536 6.25 -7.67 -23.89
C GLY A 536 5.18 -8.77 -23.89
N ASP A 537 5.67 -10.02 -23.78
CA ASP A 537 4.90 -11.26 -23.76
C ASP A 537 3.77 -11.29 -22.71
N LEU A 538 4.00 -10.76 -21.50
CA LEU A 538 2.93 -10.61 -20.51
C LEU A 538 1.81 -9.67 -21.03
N GLY A 539 2.16 -8.57 -21.68
CA GLY A 539 1.17 -7.65 -22.24
C GLY A 539 0.41 -8.23 -23.43
N GLU A 540 1.06 -9.03 -24.26
CA GLU A 540 0.39 -9.82 -25.29
C GLU A 540 -0.61 -10.78 -24.62
N LYS A 541 -0.18 -11.52 -23.59
CA LYS A 541 -1.04 -12.48 -22.87
C LYS A 541 -2.22 -11.84 -22.12
N LEU A 542 -2.04 -10.62 -21.60
CA LEU A 542 -3.11 -9.81 -21.00
C LEU A 542 -4.15 -9.36 -22.04
N ARG A 543 -3.71 -9.03 -23.26
CA ARG A 543 -4.63 -8.69 -24.36
C ARG A 543 -5.36 -9.91 -24.91
N GLU A 544 -4.69 -11.07 -25.01
CA GLU A 544 -5.34 -12.35 -25.37
C GLU A 544 -6.49 -12.71 -24.42
N ASN A 545 -6.33 -12.44 -23.12
CA ASN A 545 -7.36 -12.70 -22.12
C ASN A 545 -8.36 -11.54 -21.95
N SER A 546 -8.23 -10.43 -22.68
CA SER A 546 -9.21 -9.33 -22.59
C SER A 546 -10.44 -9.62 -23.45
N PRO A 547 -11.68 -9.53 -22.91
CA PRO A 547 -12.89 -9.82 -23.67
C PRO A 547 -13.10 -8.79 -24.79
N THR A 548 -13.40 -9.27 -25.99
CA THR A 548 -13.49 -8.45 -27.22
C THR A 548 -14.76 -8.68 -28.03
N GLY A 549 -15.59 -9.66 -27.66
CA GLY A 549 -16.74 -10.10 -28.43
C GLY A 549 -16.37 -11.12 -29.53
N PRO A 550 -17.24 -11.36 -30.51
CA PRO A 550 -18.62 -10.88 -30.54
C PRO A 550 -19.48 -11.52 -29.44
N TRP A 551 -20.59 -10.89 -29.07
CA TRP A 551 -21.57 -11.49 -28.16
C TRP A 551 -22.88 -11.83 -28.90
N PRO A 552 -23.36 -13.09 -28.87
CA PRO A 552 -24.63 -13.47 -29.51
C PRO A 552 -25.86 -12.92 -28.76
N ALA A 553 -25.68 -12.49 -27.51
CA ALA A 553 -26.72 -11.98 -26.63
C ALA A 553 -26.48 -10.52 -26.24
N PRO A 554 -27.53 -9.74 -25.89
CA PRO A 554 -27.37 -8.34 -25.52
C PRO A 554 -26.51 -8.17 -24.25
N VAL A 555 -25.59 -7.21 -24.29
CA VAL A 555 -24.63 -6.94 -23.22
C VAL A 555 -24.99 -5.64 -22.49
N LEU A 556 -25.03 -5.68 -21.16
CA LEU A 556 -25.04 -4.50 -20.30
C LEU A 556 -23.69 -4.33 -19.61
N ILE A 557 -23.21 -3.09 -19.59
CA ILE A 557 -21.99 -2.69 -18.86
C ILE A 557 -22.39 -1.59 -17.87
N ALA A 558 -22.16 -1.81 -16.57
CA ALA A 558 -22.43 -0.83 -15.53
C ALA A 558 -21.13 -0.32 -14.89
N GLN A 559 -20.87 0.99 -14.90
CA GLN A 559 -19.62 1.57 -14.37
C GLN A 559 -19.86 2.64 -13.30
N GLY A 560 -19.18 2.53 -12.16
CA GLY A 560 -19.11 3.59 -11.16
C GLY A 560 -18.14 4.69 -11.61
N LEU A 561 -18.57 5.96 -11.62
CA LEU A 561 -17.71 7.07 -12.08
C LEU A 561 -16.67 7.54 -11.04
N ALA A 562 -16.67 6.98 -9.84
CA ALA A 562 -15.64 7.19 -8.82
C ALA A 562 -14.75 5.95 -8.60
N ASP A 563 -14.78 4.99 -9.53
CA ASP A 563 -13.99 3.75 -9.47
C ASP A 563 -12.48 4.04 -9.59
N PRO A 564 -11.68 3.68 -8.57
CA PRO A 564 -10.23 3.88 -8.59
C PRO A 564 -9.46 2.76 -9.30
N LEU A 565 -10.07 1.60 -9.55
CA LEU A 565 -9.41 0.39 -10.05
C LEU A 565 -9.72 0.17 -11.53
N VAL A 566 -10.99 -0.08 -11.86
CA VAL A 566 -11.49 -0.17 -13.24
C VAL A 566 -11.91 1.24 -13.65
N LYS A 567 -10.93 2.00 -14.10
CA LYS A 567 -11.06 3.46 -14.25
C LYS A 567 -12.10 3.80 -15.32
N PRO A 568 -13.02 4.76 -15.08
CA PRO A 568 -14.09 5.07 -16.03
C PRO A 568 -13.62 5.45 -17.44
N ALA A 569 -12.42 6.05 -17.57
CA ALA A 569 -11.82 6.37 -18.87
C ALA A 569 -11.46 5.10 -19.66
N MET A 570 -10.80 4.13 -19.03
CA MET A 570 -10.48 2.81 -19.62
C MET A 570 -11.75 2.06 -20.03
N GLN A 571 -12.78 2.08 -19.18
CA GLN A 571 -14.05 1.43 -19.50
C GLN A 571 -14.78 2.13 -20.66
N GLN A 572 -14.72 3.46 -20.74
CA GLN A 572 -15.26 4.23 -21.87
C GLN A 572 -14.50 3.92 -23.16
N ASP A 573 -13.16 3.93 -23.14
CA ASP A 573 -12.33 3.66 -24.32
C ASP A 573 -12.59 2.24 -24.88
N TRP A 574 -12.79 1.25 -24.01
CA TRP A 574 -13.19 -0.10 -24.42
C TRP A 574 -14.62 -0.16 -24.98
N VAL A 575 -15.59 0.53 -24.36
CA VAL A 575 -16.97 0.60 -24.86
C VAL A 575 -17.02 1.27 -26.23
N ASP A 576 -16.32 2.40 -26.41
CA ASP A 576 -16.27 3.14 -27.67
C ASP A 576 -15.65 2.28 -28.79
N ALA A 577 -14.60 1.50 -28.47
CA ALA A 577 -14.01 0.54 -29.41
C ALA A 577 -15.00 -0.57 -29.81
N ARG A 578 -15.70 -1.19 -28.84
CA ARG A 578 -16.70 -2.25 -29.12
C ARG A 578 -17.92 -1.72 -29.87
N CYS A 579 -18.42 -0.53 -29.55
CA CYS A 579 -19.46 0.13 -30.34
C CYS A 579 -19.01 0.39 -31.79
N ALA A 580 -17.74 0.76 -32.01
CA ALA A 580 -17.18 0.97 -33.34
C ALA A 580 -16.98 -0.34 -34.13
N ASP A 581 -16.70 -1.45 -33.44
CA ASP A 581 -16.67 -2.81 -34.02
C ASP A 581 -18.08 -3.35 -34.35
N GLY A 582 -19.14 -2.73 -33.81
CA GLY A 582 -20.54 -3.03 -34.09
C GLY A 582 -21.30 -3.76 -32.98
N GLU A 583 -20.69 -3.93 -31.80
CA GLU A 583 -21.31 -4.64 -30.67
C GLU A 583 -22.40 -3.78 -30.00
N PRO A 584 -23.64 -4.29 -29.83
CA PRO A 584 -24.77 -3.52 -29.30
C PRO A 584 -24.77 -3.47 -27.77
N LEU A 585 -23.88 -2.68 -27.18
CA LEU A 585 -23.74 -2.53 -25.72
C LEU A 585 -24.74 -1.53 -25.09
N ASP A 586 -25.34 -1.90 -23.95
CA ASP A 586 -26.10 -1.02 -23.05
C ASP A 586 -25.17 -0.55 -21.91
N TYR A 587 -24.53 0.62 -22.09
CA TYR A 587 -23.55 1.16 -21.16
C TYR A 587 -24.17 2.21 -20.21
N ARG A 588 -24.07 1.94 -18.90
CA ARG A 588 -24.70 2.73 -17.84
C ARG A 588 -23.67 3.22 -16.82
N THR A 589 -23.57 4.52 -16.66
CA THR A 589 -22.64 5.16 -15.72
C THR A 589 -23.32 5.66 -14.46
N PHE A 590 -22.69 5.47 -13.30
CA PHE A 590 -23.24 5.81 -11.98
C PHE A 590 -22.37 6.87 -11.27
N PRO A 591 -22.78 8.16 -11.29
CA PRO A 591 -22.05 9.24 -10.61
C PRO A 591 -21.86 8.99 -9.11
N GLY A 592 -20.65 9.20 -8.61
CA GLY A 592 -20.33 9.09 -7.18
C GLY A 592 -20.30 7.67 -6.59
N ARG A 593 -20.55 6.63 -7.41
CA ARG A 593 -20.32 5.23 -7.02
C ARG A 593 -18.88 4.83 -7.38
N ASP A 594 -18.20 4.20 -6.44
CA ASP A 594 -16.88 3.57 -6.67
C ASP A 594 -17.02 2.12 -7.13
N HIS A 595 -15.90 1.39 -7.18
CA HIS A 595 -15.81 0.01 -7.65
C HIS A 595 -16.83 -0.93 -6.99
N ASN A 596 -17.04 -0.80 -5.68
CA ASN A 596 -17.97 -1.65 -4.92
C ASN A 596 -19.33 -0.97 -4.73
N GLY A 597 -19.35 0.36 -4.64
CA GLY A 597 -20.55 1.17 -4.49
C GLY A 597 -21.53 1.05 -5.67
N VAL A 598 -21.06 0.62 -6.85
CA VAL A 598 -21.92 0.36 -8.02
C VAL A 598 -22.75 -0.93 -7.87
N VAL A 599 -22.29 -1.91 -7.09
CA VAL A 599 -23.00 -3.17 -6.79
C VAL A 599 -23.51 -3.28 -5.34
N ALA A 600 -23.32 -2.23 -4.53
CA ALA A 600 -23.85 -2.16 -3.17
C ALA A 600 -25.39 -2.25 -3.14
N ALA A 601 -25.96 -2.73 -2.03
CA ALA A 601 -27.41 -2.94 -1.91
C ALA A 601 -28.25 -1.67 -2.15
N ASP A 602 -27.73 -0.49 -1.81
CA ASP A 602 -28.39 0.81 -2.04
C ASP A 602 -28.12 1.41 -3.43
N SER A 603 -27.42 0.69 -4.32
CA SER A 603 -27.04 1.17 -5.64
C SER A 603 -28.28 1.41 -6.53
N PRO A 604 -28.33 2.52 -7.28
CA PRO A 604 -29.33 2.72 -8.33
C PRO A 604 -29.26 1.67 -9.45
N LEU A 605 -28.19 0.86 -9.53
CA LEU A 605 -28.07 -0.27 -10.44
C LEU A 605 -29.00 -1.42 -10.05
N THR A 606 -29.19 -1.72 -8.77
CA THR A 606 -29.93 -2.89 -8.27
C THR A 606 -31.30 -3.07 -8.95
N PRO A 607 -32.24 -2.10 -8.91
CA PRO A 607 -33.54 -2.24 -9.59
C PRO A 607 -33.42 -2.24 -11.13
N GLN A 608 -32.38 -1.63 -11.70
CA GLN A 608 -32.15 -1.61 -13.13
C GLN A 608 -31.67 -2.95 -13.67
N LEU A 609 -30.77 -3.63 -12.93
CA LEU A 609 -30.23 -4.95 -13.28
C LEU A 609 -31.32 -6.03 -13.20
N VAL A 610 -32.16 -5.97 -12.16
CA VAL A 610 -33.36 -6.81 -12.03
C VAL A 610 -34.30 -6.60 -13.23
N SER A 611 -34.69 -5.36 -13.51
CA SER A 611 -35.57 -5.04 -14.65
C SER A 611 -34.98 -5.50 -15.99
N TRP A 612 -33.70 -5.20 -16.24
CA TRP A 612 -33.01 -5.56 -17.48
C TRP A 612 -32.94 -7.08 -17.69
N THR A 613 -32.73 -7.84 -16.61
CA THR A 613 -32.68 -9.31 -16.64
C THR A 613 -34.04 -9.91 -16.95
N LEU A 614 -35.11 -9.36 -16.36
CA LEU A 614 -36.49 -9.73 -16.70
C LEU A 614 -36.84 -9.34 -18.15
N ASP A 615 -36.33 -8.21 -18.66
CA ASP A 615 -36.52 -7.81 -20.06
C ASP A 615 -35.84 -8.79 -21.04
N ARG A 616 -34.63 -9.26 -20.73
CA ARG A 616 -33.94 -10.32 -21.51
C ARG A 616 -34.71 -11.63 -21.50
N TRP A 617 -35.16 -12.08 -20.33
CA TRP A 617 -35.97 -13.29 -20.18
C TRP A 617 -37.28 -13.24 -20.99
N ASN A 618 -37.97 -12.09 -20.93
CA ASN A 618 -39.21 -11.85 -21.67
C ASN A 618 -38.98 -11.50 -23.15
N ARG A 619 -37.74 -11.59 -23.66
CA ARG A 619 -37.34 -11.29 -25.04
C ARG A 619 -37.76 -9.88 -25.50
N VAL A 620 -37.75 -8.93 -24.57
CA VAL A 620 -37.93 -7.50 -24.87
C VAL A 620 -36.71 -7.03 -25.65
N ALA A 621 -36.95 -6.34 -26.77
CA ALA A 621 -35.90 -5.85 -27.65
C ALA A 621 -34.86 -5.03 -26.86
N PRO A 622 -33.55 -5.28 -27.04
CA PRO A 622 -32.51 -4.55 -26.34
C PRO A 622 -32.47 -3.09 -26.82
N THR A 623 -32.12 -2.20 -25.90
CA THR A 623 -31.90 -0.77 -26.15
C THR A 623 -30.43 -0.46 -25.90
N PRO A 624 -29.52 -0.77 -26.85
CA PRO A 624 -28.12 -0.40 -26.73
C PRO A 624 -27.96 1.13 -26.67
N THR A 625 -26.84 1.56 -26.09
CA THR A 625 -26.39 2.94 -26.05
C THR A 625 -25.25 3.22 -27.04
N CYS A 626 -24.69 2.16 -27.64
CA CYS A 626 -24.17 2.22 -29.01
C CYS A 626 -25.35 2.44 -29.98
#